data_AF-A0A1Y3TBD6-F1
#
_entry.id   AF-A0A1Y3TBD6-F1
#
_cell.length_a   1.000
_cell.length_b   1.000
_cell.length_c   1.000
_cell.angle_alpha   90.00
_cell.angle_beta   90.00
_cell.angle_gamma   90.00
#
_symmetry.space_group_name_H-M   'P 1'
#
loop_
_entity.id
_entity.type
_entity.pdbx_description
1 polymer ?
#
loop_
_entity_poly.entity_id
_entity_poly.type
_entity_poly.pdbx_seq_one_letter_code
_entity_poly.pdbx_strand_id
1 'polypeptide(L)'
;MGNAIIKKDILLDLSVGNAGFEFSTSIADAMTKAEAELVVLNETVDSIKGLKSDCDKLDYILAASSGALCGFIDIFLVGKPGESPLGDITDKWFAARTMDFAKLCHPEKKNFESLDSALRFLEKEFKVPYDQTGLGDAGRAVFDLTAKNHHFKSLAHNPSLLGLFFSILDQFSNTSHFITDGQLISLQQADEKWELQGSNIPSKLFCGFANWIGHLISDVSGSSSSAAKGNRGTGLPSPLWTWTNDIIAIKSKLGLRVTETDKAMNELALNIFDKGYDTRFQTAQAIPVFLNELFVRLIYAIRRLFRYFSITPKPERSFALMWKTCEPFSNATVKRMLTVAHGTFCLVDVGDAVGRSFVAGGGAFNAVEFVLRLNVVGVGRFAISLYGETRRAITYNHAKKESDFASREIVIVTNYIEGLKILARQYNDSHLLMFVSDFEKSDAYVEAFGKSAKLAELRNVPSNKILKTKSDIDNYFGGKRNG
;
A
#
# COMPACT_ATOMS: atom_id res chain seq x y z
N MET A 1 -19.99 16.08 8.59
CA MET A 1 -20.99 16.78 7.77
C MET A 1 -22.18 15.85 7.65
N GLY A 2 -23.34 16.31 8.11
CA GLY A 2 -24.49 15.44 8.44
C GLY A 2 -25.17 14.86 7.22
N ASN A 3 -25.32 13.53 7.21
CA ASN A 3 -26.29 12.87 6.34
C ASN A 3 -27.67 13.09 6.94
N ALA A 4 -28.40 14.04 6.36
CA ALA A 4 -29.83 14.16 6.57
C ALA A 4 -30.49 12.89 6.02
N ILE A 5 -30.94 12.02 6.92
CA ILE A 5 -31.85 10.92 6.60
C ILE A 5 -33.14 11.59 6.14
N ILE A 6 -33.35 11.67 4.83
CA ILE A 6 -34.62 12.07 4.25
C ILE A 6 -35.57 10.91 4.52
N LYS A 7 -36.35 11.03 5.60
CA LYS A 7 -37.54 10.20 5.82
C LYS A 7 -38.51 10.52 4.68
N LYS A 8 -38.55 9.67 3.66
CA LYS A 8 -39.50 9.77 2.56
C LYS A 8 -40.64 8.78 2.84
N ASP A 9 -41.60 9.24 3.63
CA ASP A 9 -42.92 8.61 3.66
C ASP A 9 -43.53 8.81 2.27
N ILE A 10 -43.66 7.73 1.49
CA ILE A 10 -44.35 7.78 0.19
C ILE A 10 -45.84 7.65 0.49
N LEU A 11 -46.50 8.80 0.63
CA LEU A 11 -47.93 8.91 0.37
C LEU A 11 -48.16 8.63 -1.13
N LEU A 12 -49.20 7.87 -1.47
CA LEU A 12 -49.84 7.96 -2.79
C LEU A 12 -50.38 9.40 -2.90
N ASP A 13 -49.54 10.31 -3.38
CA ASP A 13 -49.87 11.71 -3.48
C ASP A 13 -50.72 11.89 -4.74
N LEU A 14 -52.04 11.98 -4.53
CA LEU A 14 -52.99 12.36 -5.56
C LEU A 14 -52.94 13.87 -5.66
N SER A 15 -52.17 14.39 -6.62
CA SER A 15 -52.15 15.82 -6.89
C SER A 15 -53.29 16.18 -7.84
N VAL A 16 -54.13 17.13 -7.43
CA VAL A 16 -55.22 17.65 -8.27
C VAL A 16 -54.74 18.95 -8.90
N GLY A 17 -54.40 18.89 -10.19
CA GLY A 17 -53.98 20.05 -10.98
C GLY A 17 -55.08 20.56 -11.90
N ASN A 18 -54.88 21.74 -12.48
CA ASN A 18 -55.82 22.34 -13.43
C ASN A 18 -56.05 21.50 -14.71
N ALA A 19 -55.26 20.45 -14.94
CA ALA A 19 -55.29 19.60 -16.13
C ALA A 19 -55.68 18.12 -15.87
N GLY A 20 -56.01 17.71 -14.63
CA GLY A 20 -56.39 16.33 -14.31
C GLY A 20 -55.86 15.82 -12.96
N PHE A 21 -56.08 14.53 -12.69
CA PHE A 21 -55.53 13.82 -11.54
C PHE A 21 -54.18 13.18 -11.90
N GLU A 22 -53.09 13.57 -11.25
CA GLU A 22 -51.77 12.92 -11.43
C GLU A 22 -51.35 12.19 -10.14
N PHE A 23 -51.10 10.89 -10.26
CA PHE A 23 -50.40 10.10 -9.24
C PHE A 23 -48.89 10.31 -9.40
N SER A 24 -48.20 10.64 -8.30
CA SER A 24 -46.76 10.94 -8.33
C SER A 24 -45.85 9.74 -8.67
N THR A 25 -46.33 8.50 -8.57
CA THR A 25 -45.56 7.26 -8.82
C THR A 25 -46.54 6.08 -9.03
N SER A 26 -46.37 5.28 -10.10
CA SER A 26 -47.17 4.04 -10.28
C SER A 26 -46.67 2.90 -9.39
N ILE A 27 -47.47 1.85 -9.19
CA ILE A 27 -47.01 0.65 -8.45
C ILE A 27 -45.81 0.02 -9.18
N ALA A 28 -45.79 0.08 -10.51
CA ALA A 28 -44.68 -0.37 -11.33
C ALA A 28 -43.38 0.42 -11.05
N ASP A 29 -43.44 1.75 -11.01
CA ASP A 29 -42.27 2.59 -10.72
C ASP A 29 -41.72 2.35 -9.32
N ALA A 30 -42.61 2.20 -8.34
CA ALA A 30 -42.25 1.87 -6.96
C ALA A 30 -41.57 0.49 -6.86
N MET A 31 -42.03 -0.49 -7.64
CA MET A 31 -41.44 -1.83 -7.70
C MET A 31 -40.05 -1.81 -8.34
N THR A 32 -39.88 -1.12 -9.49
CA THR A 32 -38.57 -0.98 -10.15
C THR A 32 -37.54 -0.31 -9.24
N LYS A 33 -37.96 0.72 -8.49
CA LYS A 33 -37.08 1.40 -7.54
C LYS A 33 -36.66 0.49 -6.39
N ALA A 34 -37.59 -0.26 -5.82
CA ALA A 34 -37.30 -1.20 -4.73
C ALA A 34 -36.40 -2.36 -5.19
N GLU A 35 -36.58 -2.85 -6.42
CA GLU A 35 -35.70 -3.86 -7.02
C GLU A 35 -34.27 -3.33 -7.21
N ALA A 36 -34.10 -2.10 -7.67
CA ALA A 36 -32.78 -1.47 -7.80
C ALA A 36 -32.08 -1.30 -6.43
N GLU A 37 -32.84 -0.91 -5.40
CA GLU A 37 -32.34 -0.81 -4.02
C GLU A 37 -31.89 -2.19 -3.47
N LEU A 38 -32.66 -3.24 -3.77
CA LEU A 38 -32.34 -4.62 -3.38
C LEU A 38 -31.02 -5.10 -4.02
N VAL A 39 -30.71 -4.69 -5.25
CA VAL A 39 -29.42 -4.99 -5.90
C VAL A 39 -28.26 -4.35 -5.13
N VAL A 40 -28.35 -3.06 -4.81
CA VAL A 40 -27.30 -2.32 -4.08
C VAL A 40 -27.05 -2.90 -2.69
N LEU A 41 -28.12 -3.28 -1.98
CA LEU A 41 -28.00 -3.91 -0.66
C LEU A 41 -27.32 -5.28 -0.73
N ASN A 42 -27.64 -6.09 -1.75
CA ASN A 42 -26.96 -7.37 -1.96
C ASN A 42 -25.48 -7.20 -2.30
N GLU A 43 -25.12 -6.21 -3.12
CA GLU A 43 -23.72 -5.87 -3.40
C GLU A 43 -22.97 -5.46 -2.12
N THR A 44 -23.63 -4.71 -1.24
CA THR A 44 -23.08 -4.31 0.06
C THR A 44 -22.78 -5.53 0.94
N VAL A 45 -23.69 -6.50 1.00
CA VAL A 45 -23.50 -7.76 1.73
C VAL A 45 -22.37 -8.61 1.13
N ASP A 46 -22.30 -8.68 -0.20
CA ASP A 46 -21.29 -9.47 -0.91
C ASP A 46 -19.87 -8.88 -0.79
N SER A 47 -19.74 -7.57 -0.64
CA SER A 47 -18.46 -6.88 -0.50
C SER A 47 -17.59 -7.40 0.67
N ILE A 48 -18.22 -7.95 1.71
CA ILE A 48 -17.54 -8.50 2.89
C ILE A 48 -16.74 -9.76 2.56
N LYS A 49 -17.17 -10.57 1.58
CA LYS A 49 -16.55 -11.86 1.27
C LYS A 49 -15.06 -11.70 0.89
N GLY A 50 -14.68 -10.59 0.27
CA GLY A 50 -13.28 -10.30 -0.08
C GLY A 50 -12.39 -9.84 1.08
N LEU A 51 -12.99 -9.43 2.21
CA LEU A 51 -12.28 -8.90 3.37
C LEU A 51 -11.95 -9.99 4.41
N LYS A 52 -12.76 -11.04 4.46
CA LYS A 52 -12.58 -12.16 5.38
C LYS A 52 -11.54 -13.13 4.86
N SER A 53 -10.60 -13.54 5.71
CA SER A 53 -9.70 -14.65 5.40
C SER A 53 -10.41 -15.99 5.57
N ASP A 54 -10.21 -16.91 4.64
CA ASP A 54 -10.72 -18.29 4.70
C ASP A 54 -9.59 -19.29 5.02
N CYS A 55 -8.68 -18.91 5.93
CA CYS A 55 -7.61 -19.81 6.38
C CYS A 55 -8.19 -20.97 7.21
N ASP A 56 -7.84 -22.19 6.82
CA ASP A 56 -8.08 -23.37 7.64
C ASP A 56 -6.87 -23.73 8.53
N LYS A 57 -7.02 -24.75 9.39
CA LYS A 57 -5.96 -25.18 10.31
C LYS A 57 -4.66 -25.56 9.58
N LEU A 58 -4.78 -26.21 8.43
CA LEU A 58 -3.61 -26.62 7.66
C LEU A 58 -2.92 -25.40 7.03
N ASP A 59 -3.67 -24.35 6.64
CA ASP A 59 -3.08 -23.11 6.13
C ASP A 59 -2.20 -22.44 7.19
N TYR A 60 -2.67 -22.39 8.44
CA TYR A 60 -1.89 -21.88 9.57
C TYR A 60 -0.65 -22.74 9.84
N ILE A 61 -0.78 -24.06 9.87
CA ILE A 61 0.34 -24.98 10.11
C ILE A 61 1.41 -24.80 9.02
N LEU A 62 1.03 -24.82 7.74
CA LEU A 62 1.99 -24.69 6.65
C LEU A 62 2.64 -23.31 6.60
N ALA A 63 1.88 -22.25 6.90
CA ALA A 63 2.43 -20.90 7.01
C ALA A 63 3.46 -20.80 8.15
N ALA A 64 3.13 -21.30 9.34
CA ALA A 64 4.05 -21.33 10.47
C ALA A 64 5.30 -22.16 10.16
N SER A 65 5.14 -23.34 9.55
CA SER A 65 6.27 -24.19 9.13
C SER A 65 7.16 -23.50 8.11
N SER A 66 6.61 -22.76 7.15
CA SER A 66 7.38 -21.93 6.20
C SER A 66 8.19 -20.87 6.93
N GLY A 67 7.57 -20.18 7.88
CA GLY A 67 8.25 -19.19 8.72
C GLY A 67 9.40 -19.78 9.53
N ALA A 68 9.16 -20.91 10.20
CA ALA A 68 10.17 -21.62 10.97
C ALA A 68 11.33 -22.11 10.10
N LEU A 69 11.04 -22.68 8.92
CA LEU A 69 12.06 -23.07 7.95
C LEU A 69 12.93 -21.89 7.55
N CYS A 70 12.31 -20.75 7.21
CA CYS A 70 13.07 -19.55 6.85
C CYS A 70 13.88 -19.01 8.02
N GLY A 71 13.38 -19.13 9.26
CA GLY A 71 14.14 -18.77 10.47
C GLY A 71 15.40 -19.64 10.62
N PHE A 72 15.33 -20.93 10.33
CA PHE A 72 16.52 -21.79 10.30
C PHE A 72 17.47 -21.45 9.16
N ILE A 73 16.95 -21.14 7.96
CA ILE A 73 17.77 -20.66 6.84
C ILE A 73 18.52 -19.39 7.26
N ASP A 74 17.86 -18.48 7.95
CA ASP A 74 18.48 -17.26 8.45
C ASP A 74 19.58 -17.55 9.47
N ILE A 75 19.29 -18.32 10.53
CA ILE A 75 20.26 -18.66 11.58
C ILE A 75 21.52 -19.33 11.01
N PHE A 76 21.37 -20.29 10.10
CA PHE A 76 22.48 -21.11 9.64
C PHE A 76 23.15 -20.61 8.36
N LEU A 77 22.41 -19.94 7.47
CA LEU A 77 22.93 -19.53 6.15
C LEU A 77 23.09 -18.01 6.02
N VAL A 78 22.37 -17.21 6.79
CA VAL A 78 22.62 -15.76 6.89
C VAL A 78 23.56 -15.47 8.06
N GLY A 79 23.23 -15.90 9.28
CA GLY A 79 24.08 -15.73 10.45
C GLY A 79 24.46 -14.26 10.69
N LYS A 80 25.76 -13.99 10.85
CA LYS A 80 26.32 -12.63 10.94
C LYS A 80 27.42 -12.40 9.90
N PRO A 81 27.81 -11.15 9.61
CA PRO A 81 28.94 -10.86 8.73
C PRO A 81 30.20 -11.63 9.15
N GLY A 82 30.90 -12.20 8.15
CA GLY A 82 32.08 -13.05 8.36
C GLY A 82 31.78 -14.54 8.62
N GLU A 83 30.54 -14.90 8.95
CA GLU A 83 30.09 -16.28 9.21
C GLU A 83 28.95 -16.70 8.25
N SER A 84 28.77 -16.00 7.11
CA SER A 84 27.55 -16.03 6.31
C SER A 84 27.72 -16.74 4.94
N PRO A 85 27.27 -18.00 4.77
CA PRO A 85 27.27 -18.67 3.47
C PRO A 85 26.46 -17.93 2.39
N LEU A 86 25.30 -17.37 2.74
CA LEU A 86 24.52 -16.54 1.81
C LEU A 86 25.19 -15.19 1.56
N GLY A 87 25.92 -14.65 2.55
CA GLY A 87 26.80 -13.49 2.39
C GLY A 87 27.82 -13.71 1.27
N ASP A 88 28.53 -14.84 1.27
CA ASP A 88 29.50 -15.19 0.22
C ASP A 88 28.86 -15.28 -1.17
N ILE A 89 27.62 -15.77 -1.26
CA ILE A 89 26.87 -15.82 -2.51
C ILE A 89 26.53 -14.40 -2.97
N THR A 90 26.05 -13.54 -2.07
CA THR A 90 25.76 -12.14 -2.42
C THR A 90 27.01 -11.37 -2.80
N ASP A 91 28.14 -11.56 -2.12
CA ASP A 91 29.41 -10.92 -2.46
C ASP A 91 29.86 -11.28 -3.88
N LYS A 92 29.78 -12.57 -4.25
CA LYS A 92 30.07 -13.03 -5.62
C LYS A 92 29.11 -12.45 -6.64
N TRP A 93 27.82 -12.36 -6.29
CA TRP A 93 26.81 -11.76 -7.16
C TRP A 93 27.12 -10.28 -7.43
N PHE A 94 27.41 -9.49 -6.38
CA PHE A 94 27.78 -8.08 -6.52
C PHE A 94 29.07 -7.90 -7.31
N ALA A 95 30.11 -8.69 -7.05
CA ALA A 95 31.34 -8.67 -7.84
C ALA A 95 31.08 -8.90 -9.33
N ALA A 96 30.25 -9.91 -9.67
CA ALA A 96 29.86 -10.18 -11.05
C ALA A 96 29.06 -9.03 -11.67
N ARG A 97 28.14 -8.39 -10.92
CA ARG A 97 27.39 -7.22 -11.39
C ARG A 97 28.29 -6.00 -11.62
N THR A 98 29.26 -5.74 -10.74
CA THR A 98 30.26 -4.67 -10.91
C THR A 98 31.10 -4.91 -12.17
N MET A 99 31.53 -6.15 -12.44
CA MET A 99 32.24 -6.49 -13.67
C MET A 99 31.38 -6.31 -14.92
N ASP A 100 30.10 -6.71 -14.88
CA ASP A 100 29.17 -6.53 -15.99
C ASP A 100 28.89 -5.03 -16.26
N PHE A 101 28.80 -4.21 -15.21
CA PHE A 101 28.70 -2.76 -15.33
C PHE A 101 29.95 -2.14 -15.97
N ALA A 102 31.15 -2.56 -15.55
CA ALA A 102 32.39 -2.12 -16.18
C ALA A 102 32.44 -2.44 -17.68
N LYS A 103 32.00 -3.64 -18.08
CA LYS A 103 31.90 -4.04 -19.50
C LYS A 103 30.92 -3.15 -20.28
N LEU A 104 29.79 -2.79 -19.66
CA LEU A 104 28.80 -1.89 -20.27
C LEU A 104 29.38 -0.49 -20.51
N CYS A 105 30.19 0.01 -19.57
CA CYS A 105 30.84 1.32 -19.68
C CYS A 105 32.02 1.35 -20.67
N HIS A 106 32.62 0.21 -21.02
CA HIS A 106 33.76 0.16 -21.96
C HIS A 106 33.68 -1.03 -22.93
N PRO A 107 32.73 -1.04 -23.88
CA PRO A 107 32.42 -2.19 -24.74
C PRO A 107 33.58 -2.63 -25.64
N GLU A 108 34.52 -1.73 -25.92
CA GLU A 108 35.75 -1.97 -26.70
C GLU A 108 36.75 -2.89 -25.96
N LYS A 109 36.72 -2.93 -24.62
CA LYS A 109 37.54 -3.84 -23.79
C LYS A 109 36.65 -4.97 -23.29
N LYS A 110 36.47 -6.00 -24.12
CA LYS A 110 35.55 -7.10 -23.84
C LYS A 110 35.90 -7.95 -22.61
N ASN A 111 37.11 -7.86 -22.07
CA ASN A 111 37.55 -8.70 -20.95
C ASN A 111 38.13 -7.85 -19.80
N PHE A 112 37.31 -7.61 -18.77
CA PHE A 112 37.83 -7.43 -17.43
C PHE A 112 38.12 -8.82 -16.87
N GLU A 113 39.39 -9.22 -16.87
CA GLU A 113 39.83 -10.57 -16.46
C GLU A 113 39.70 -10.80 -14.95
N SER A 114 39.54 -9.72 -14.17
CA SER A 114 39.45 -9.78 -12.72
C SER A 114 38.63 -8.62 -12.14
N LEU A 115 38.10 -8.81 -10.92
CA LEU A 115 37.35 -7.76 -10.20
C LEU A 115 38.20 -6.51 -9.98
N ASP A 116 39.48 -6.66 -9.62
CA ASP A 116 40.37 -5.52 -9.37
C ASP A 116 40.64 -4.70 -10.65
N SER A 117 40.68 -5.32 -11.83
CA SER A 117 40.79 -4.59 -13.09
C SER A 117 39.53 -3.79 -13.43
N ALA A 118 38.34 -4.35 -13.14
CA ALA A 118 37.07 -3.66 -13.31
C ALA A 118 36.95 -2.47 -12.35
N LEU A 119 37.29 -2.68 -11.07
CA LEU A 119 37.27 -1.62 -10.06
C LEU A 119 38.24 -0.49 -10.41
N ARG A 120 39.49 -0.77 -10.80
CA ARG A 120 40.44 0.28 -11.22
C ARG A 120 39.93 1.12 -12.38
N PHE A 121 39.20 0.50 -13.30
CA PHE A 121 38.59 1.22 -14.41
C PHE A 121 37.44 2.12 -13.92
N LEU A 122 36.50 1.57 -13.15
CA LEU A 122 35.36 2.31 -12.62
C LEU A 122 35.79 3.46 -11.69
N GLU A 123 36.74 3.22 -10.78
CA GLU A 123 37.35 4.23 -9.89
C GLU A 123 38.00 5.38 -10.69
N LYS A 124 38.49 5.11 -11.91
CA LYS A 124 39.08 6.13 -12.79
C LYS A 124 38.03 6.92 -13.57
N GLU A 125 36.99 6.26 -14.07
CA GLU A 125 35.94 6.90 -14.88
C GLU A 125 34.95 7.69 -14.02
N PHE A 126 34.56 7.13 -12.88
CA PHE A 126 33.56 7.71 -11.96
C PHE A 126 34.24 8.32 -10.74
N LYS A 127 35.21 9.20 -10.98
CA LYS A 127 35.86 9.98 -9.92
C LYS A 127 34.87 10.94 -9.29
N VAL A 128 35.09 11.22 -8.01
CA VAL A 128 34.28 12.14 -7.20
C VAL A 128 35.19 12.86 -6.18
N PRO A 129 34.84 14.08 -5.73
CA PRO A 129 35.70 14.87 -4.85
C PRO A 129 35.56 14.50 -3.36
N TYR A 130 34.71 13.54 -3.01
CA TYR A 130 34.33 13.24 -1.63
C TYR A 130 34.80 11.86 -1.13
N ASP A 131 35.73 11.22 -1.86
CA ASP A 131 36.26 9.87 -1.61
C ASP A 131 37.56 9.87 -0.77
N GLN A 132 37.62 10.70 0.27
CA GLN A 132 38.79 10.78 1.14
C GLN A 132 38.88 9.57 2.08
N THR A 133 40.03 8.89 2.08
CA THR A 133 40.26 7.66 2.89
C THR A 133 41.09 7.90 4.17
N GLY A 134 41.52 9.15 4.44
CA GLY A 134 42.30 9.53 5.63
C GLY A 134 43.81 9.23 5.55
N LEU A 135 44.32 8.75 4.40
CA LEU A 135 45.74 8.52 4.15
C LEU A 135 46.40 9.80 3.60
N GLY A 136 46.85 10.69 4.50
CA GLY A 136 47.68 11.86 4.16
C GLY A 136 46.97 13.22 4.20
N ASP A 137 45.64 13.24 4.33
CA ASP A 137 44.86 14.47 4.37
C ASP A 137 44.67 15.02 5.79
N ALA A 138 44.34 16.30 5.91
CA ALA A 138 43.80 16.92 7.14
C ALA A 138 42.60 16.14 7.74
N GLY A 139 41.98 15.27 6.93
CA GLY A 139 40.93 14.30 7.23
C GLY A 139 41.14 13.44 8.49
N ARG A 140 42.35 12.92 8.73
CA ARG A 140 42.59 11.95 9.82
C ARG A 140 42.50 12.57 11.22
N ALA A 141 42.97 13.80 11.39
CA ALA A 141 43.01 14.48 12.69
C ALA A 141 41.70 15.19 13.04
N VAL A 142 40.95 15.66 12.03
CA VAL A 142 39.73 16.46 12.23
C VAL A 142 38.45 15.63 12.11
N PHE A 143 38.45 14.55 11.31
CA PHE A 143 37.24 13.79 10.97
C PHE A 143 37.29 12.31 11.40
N ASP A 144 38.40 11.85 12.01
CA ASP A 144 38.60 10.46 12.42
C ASP A 144 38.29 9.47 11.28
N LEU A 145 38.69 9.85 10.06
CA LEU A 145 38.47 9.07 8.85
C LEU A 145 39.51 7.97 8.71
N THR A 146 39.02 6.78 8.35
CA THR A 146 39.83 5.62 8.01
C THR A 146 39.29 5.00 6.73
N ALA A 147 40.13 4.25 6.02
CA ALA A 147 39.70 3.45 4.88
C ALA A 147 38.55 2.48 5.20
N LYS A 148 38.30 2.17 6.49
CA LYS A 148 37.21 1.28 6.91
C LYS A 148 35.87 2.00 7.10
N ASN A 149 35.87 3.24 7.59
CA ASN A 149 34.66 3.95 7.99
C ASN A 149 34.21 5.05 7.01
N HIS A 150 35.06 5.48 6.07
CA HIS A 150 34.77 6.64 5.22
C HIS A 150 33.49 6.49 4.39
N HIS A 151 33.20 5.31 3.83
CA HIS A 151 31.94 5.07 3.10
C HIS A 151 30.69 5.25 3.97
N PHE A 152 30.78 5.02 5.30
CA PHE A 152 29.66 5.28 6.21
C PHE A 152 29.64 6.75 6.66
N LYS A 153 30.79 7.34 6.96
CA LYS A 153 30.87 8.72 7.46
C LYS A 153 30.57 9.75 6.38
N SER A 154 31.03 9.55 5.15
CA SER A 154 30.77 10.46 4.03
C SER A 154 29.36 10.27 3.50
N LEU A 155 28.56 11.33 3.56
CA LEU A 155 27.14 11.28 3.18
C LEU A 155 26.94 10.88 1.73
N ALA A 156 27.88 11.25 0.85
CA ALA A 156 27.77 10.99 -0.58
C ALA A 156 27.92 9.50 -0.96
N HIS A 157 28.48 8.64 -0.10
CA HIS A 157 28.51 7.19 -0.31
C HIS A 157 27.26 6.48 0.24
N ASN A 158 26.39 7.18 0.96
CA ASN A 158 25.17 6.57 1.47
C ASN A 158 24.19 6.29 0.31
N PRO A 159 23.71 5.05 0.12
CA PRO A 159 22.71 4.73 -0.90
C PRO A 159 21.31 5.20 -0.46
N SER A 160 21.15 6.52 -0.28
CA SER A 160 19.90 7.19 0.09
C SER A 160 19.64 8.42 -0.79
N LEU A 161 18.41 8.94 -0.77
CA LEU A 161 18.08 10.18 -1.47
C LEU A 161 18.89 11.37 -0.96
N LEU A 162 19.20 11.38 0.34
CA LEU A 162 20.03 12.42 0.93
C LEU A 162 21.50 12.25 0.52
N GLY A 163 21.99 11.01 0.42
CA GLY A 163 23.31 10.73 -0.13
C GLY A 163 23.48 11.19 -1.58
N LEU A 164 22.46 10.98 -2.43
CA LEU A 164 22.43 11.53 -3.78
C LEU A 164 22.49 13.07 -3.77
N PHE A 165 21.71 13.71 -2.91
CA PHE A 165 21.71 15.17 -2.77
C PHE A 165 23.10 15.69 -2.40
N PHE A 166 23.73 15.10 -1.37
CA PHE A 166 25.08 15.51 -0.95
C PHE A 166 26.13 15.20 -2.01
N SER A 167 26.04 14.07 -2.72
CA SER A 167 26.94 13.77 -3.83
C SER A 167 26.88 14.85 -4.93
N ILE A 168 25.69 15.27 -5.35
CA ILE A 168 25.54 16.33 -6.35
C ILE A 168 26.10 17.65 -5.78
N LEU A 169 25.72 18.02 -4.55
CA LEU A 169 26.20 19.23 -3.90
C LEU A 169 27.73 19.29 -3.83
N ASP A 170 28.35 18.19 -3.43
CA ASP A 170 29.79 18.05 -3.24
C ASP A 170 30.55 18.10 -4.57
N GLN A 171 30.01 17.50 -5.62
CA GLN A 171 30.57 17.61 -6.96
C GLN A 171 30.50 19.02 -7.54
N PHE A 172 29.40 19.75 -7.28
CA PHE A 172 29.26 21.15 -7.71
C PHE A 172 30.17 22.11 -6.92
N SER A 173 30.35 21.85 -5.64
CA SER A 173 31.02 22.78 -4.72
C SER A 173 32.49 22.44 -4.48
N ASN A 174 32.97 21.29 -4.98
CA ASN A 174 34.25 20.70 -4.63
C ASN A 174 34.40 20.57 -3.10
N THR A 175 33.39 19.99 -2.47
CA THR A 175 33.32 19.76 -1.02
C THR A 175 33.17 18.29 -0.70
N SER A 176 33.27 17.93 0.58
CA SER A 176 32.92 16.59 1.08
C SER A 176 32.24 16.71 2.44
N HIS A 177 31.03 16.16 2.58
CA HIS A 177 30.27 16.23 3.83
C HIS A 177 30.28 14.91 4.61
N PHE A 178 30.63 15.00 5.90
CA PHE A 178 30.77 13.86 6.80
C PHE A 178 29.90 13.99 8.05
N ILE A 179 29.47 12.85 8.58
CA ILE A 179 28.95 12.71 9.94
C ILE A 179 30.04 12.13 10.84
N THR A 180 30.37 12.82 11.91
CA THR A 180 31.33 12.36 12.94
C THR A 180 30.91 12.90 14.30
N ASP A 181 30.87 12.02 15.32
CA ASP A 181 30.45 12.36 16.68
C ASP A 181 29.11 13.13 16.76
N GLY A 182 28.14 12.74 15.91
CA GLY A 182 26.84 13.40 15.84
C GLY A 182 26.85 14.81 15.22
N GLN A 183 27.94 15.20 14.57
CA GLN A 183 28.08 16.50 13.91
C GLN A 183 28.19 16.34 12.40
N LEU A 184 27.59 17.28 11.68
CA LEU A 184 27.78 17.45 10.25
C LEU A 184 28.99 18.37 10.01
N ILE A 185 30.04 17.82 9.42
CA ILE A 185 31.29 18.53 9.13
C ILE A 185 31.50 18.53 7.63
N SER A 186 32.08 19.60 7.08
CA SER A 186 32.35 19.74 5.65
C SER A 186 33.82 20.06 5.43
N LEU A 187 34.45 19.32 4.51
CA LEU A 187 35.76 19.64 3.95
C LEU A 187 35.55 20.54 2.72
N GLN A 188 36.22 21.69 2.71
CA GLN A 188 36.24 22.62 1.58
C GLN A 188 37.46 22.35 0.70
N GLN A 189 37.33 22.57 -0.62
CA GLN A 189 38.39 22.26 -1.60
C GLN A 189 38.86 20.81 -1.47
N ALA A 190 37.91 19.90 -1.63
CA ALA A 190 38.09 18.50 -1.30
C ALA A 190 39.08 17.78 -2.25
N ASP A 191 39.22 18.23 -3.50
CA ASP A 191 40.27 17.83 -4.44
C ASP A 191 40.70 19.03 -5.32
N GLU A 192 41.98 19.39 -5.29
CA GLU A 192 42.53 20.51 -6.08
C GLU A 192 42.35 20.36 -7.60
N LYS A 193 42.26 19.11 -8.09
CA LYS A 193 42.16 18.80 -9.52
C LYS A 193 40.73 18.49 -9.95
N TRP A 194 39.77 18.61 -9.05
CA TRP A 194 38.39 18.27 -9.35
C TRP A 194 37.69 19.34 -10.20
N GLU A 195 37.09 18.89 -11.29
CA GLU A 195 36.17 19.69 -12.07
C GLU A 195 34.98 18.83 -12.51
N LEU A 196 33.76 19.25 -12.14
CA LEU A 196 32.54 18.60 -12.59
C LEU A 196 32.32 18.87 -14.08
N GLN A 197 32.33 17.78 -14.85
CA GLN A 197 32.12 17.76 -16.29
C GLN A 197 30.71 18.25 -16.68
N GLY A 198 30.61 18.95 -17.82
CA GLY A 198 29.36 19.47 -18.39
C GLY A 198 29.46 20.95 -18.76
N SER A 199 28.91 21.32 -19.92
CA SER A 199 28.97 22.69 -20.46
C SER A 199 27.88 23.63 -19.90
N ASN A 200 26.87 23.10 -19.22
CA ASN A 200 25.76 23.83 -18.61
C ASN A 200 25.19 23.10 -17.38
N ILE A 201 24.32 23.76 -16.61
CA ILE A 201 23.74 23.22 -15.38
C ILE A 201 23.05 21.85 -15.60
N PRO A 202 22.11 21.68 -16.57
CA PRO A 202 21.51 20.37 -16.83
C PRO A 202 22.53 19.26 -17.13
N SER A 203 23.55 19.54 -17.95
CA SER A 203 24.60 18.56 -18.26
C SER A 203 25.45 18.22 -17.04
N LYS A 204 25.77 19.19 -16.18
CA LYS A 204 26.50 18.98 -14.92
C LYS A 204 25.69 18.15 -13.93
N LEU A 205 24.37 18.37 -13.86
CA LEU A 205 23.47 17.54 -13.03
C LEU A 205 23.45 16.09 -13.53
N PHE A 206 23.36 15.89 -14.85
CA PHE A 206 23.43 14.55 -15.44
C PHE A 206 24.77 13.86 -15.16
N CYS A 207 25.89 14.56 -15.39
CA CYS A 207 27.23 14.05 -15.09
C CYS A 207 27.40 13.74 -13.60
N GLY A 208 26.94 14.62 -12.71
CA GLY A 208 27.01 14.39 -11.26
C GLY A 208 26.21 13.16 -10.81
N PHE A 209 25.02 12.97 -11.38
CA PHE A 209 24.20 11.78 -11.14
C PHE A 209 24.86 10.50 -11.68
N ALA A 210 25.42 10.54 -12.90
CA ALA A 210 26.11 9.40 -13.51
C ALA A 210 27.37 9.01 -12.72
N ASN A 211 28.17 10.00 -12.29
CA ASN A 211 29.32 9.82 -11.41
C ASN A 211 28.92 9.14 -10.11
N TRP A 212 27.85 9.60 -9.46
CA TRP A 212 27.39 9.02 -8.20
C TRP A 212 27.01 7.55 -8.35
N ILE A 213 26.19 7.20 -9.35
CA ILE A 213 25.79 5.82 -9.59
C ILE A 213 27.01 4.95 -9.89
N GLY A 214 27.88 5.39 -10.79
CA GLY A 214 29.06 4.63 -11.17
C GLY A 214 30.01 4.39 -10.00
N HIS A 215 30.20 5.41 -9.16
CA HIS A 215 31.02 5.35 -7.95
C HIS A 215 30.43 4.40 -6.90
N LEU A 216 29.12 4.44 -6.64
CA LEU A 216 28.48 3.49 -5.73
C LEU A 216 28.58 2.04 -6.24
N ILE A 217 28.46 1.82 -7.56
CA ILE A 217 28.58 0.47 -8.15
C ILE A 217 30.01 -0.08 -8.06
N SER A 218 31.05 0.77 -8.07
CA SER A 218 32.40 0.31 -7.71
C SER A 218 32.49 -0.02 -6.22
N ASP A 219 32.07 0.90 -5.35
CA ASP A 219 32.27 0.79 -3.90
C ASP A 219 31.55 -0.40 -3.26
N VAL A 220 30.41 -0.84 -3.83
CA VAL A 220 29.66 -1.98 -3.30
C VAL A 220 30.49 -3.24 -3.26
N SER A 221 31.44 -3.41 -4.17
CA SER A 221 32.35 -4.55 -4.25
C SER A 221 33.69 -4.31 -3.53
N GLY A 222 33.83 -3.16 -2.84
CA GLY A 222 35.06 -2.73 -2.21
C GLY A 222 36.01 -2.03 -3.18
N SER A 223 37.26 -1.81 -2.75
CA SER A 223 38.27 -1.14 -3.56
C SER A 223 39.10 -2.11 -4.38
N SER A 224 39.66 -1.62 -5.49
CA SER A 224 40.58 -2.38 -6.33
C SER A 224 41.77 -2.96 -5.57
N SER A 225 42.29 -2.22 -4.58
CA SER A 225 43.38 -2.68 -3.71
C SER A 225 42.98 -3.83 -2.79
N SER A 226 41.72 -3.86 -2.33
CA SER A 226 41.18 -4.95 -1.51
C SER A 226 40.98 -6.19 -2.37
N ALA A 227 40.37 -6.02 -3.55
CA ALA A 227 40.14 -7.09 -4.51
C ALA A 227 41.44 -7.75 -4.97
N ALA A 228 42.50 -6.98 -5.25
CA ALA A 228 43.81 -7.50 -5.64
C ALA A 228 44.47 -8.36 -4.55
N LYS A 229 44.13 -8.12 -3.27
CA LYS A 229 44.59 -8.91 -2.11
C LYS A 229 43.67 -10.09 -1.78
N GLY A 230 42.61 -10.30 -2.56
CA GLY A 230 41.58 -11.30 -2.26
C GLY A 230 40.71 -10.94 -1.04
N ASN A 231 40.70 -9.67 -0.62
CA ASN A 231 39.88 -9.20 0.50
C ASN A 231 38.53 -8.69 0.02
N ARG A 232 37.49 -8.89 0.85
CA ARG A 232 36.11 -8.47 0.59
C ARG A 232 35.93 -6.95 0.41
N GLY A 233 36.80 -6.14 1.04
CA GLY A 233 36.62 -4.69 1.13
C GLY A 233 35.45 -4.29 2.03
N THR A 234 35.28 -2.99 2.25
CA THR A 234 34.25 -2.40 3.15
C THR A 234 32.84 -2.49 2.60
N GLY A 235 32.68 -2.33 1.27
CA GLY A 235 31.36 -2.24 0.65
C GLY A 235 30.65 -0.93 0.97
N LEU A 236 29.40 -0.80 0.55
CA LEU A 236 28.56 0.36 0.86
C LEU A 236 27.74 0.16 2.12
N PRO A 237 27.56 1.20 2.95
CA PRO A 237 26.74 1.10 4.14
C PRO A 237 25.31 0.70 3.78
N SER A 238 24.66 -0.06 4.67
CA SER A 238 23.30 -0.53 4.45
C SER A 238 22.32 0.64 4.27
N PRO A 239 21.45 0.62 3.22
CA PRO A 239 20.42 1.63 3.02
C PRO A 239 19.48 1.84 4.22
N LEU A 240 19.27 0.82 5.04
CA LEU A 240 18.44 0.93 6.25
C LEU A 240 19.19 1.53 7.45
N TRP A 241 20.53 1.59 7.42
CA TRP A 241 21.35 2.11 8.52
C TRP A 241 21.95 3.49 8.24
N THR A 242 22.01 3.89 6.96
CA THR A 242 22.42 5.24 6.53
C THR A 242 21.47 6.34 7.00
N TRP A 243 20.20 6.01 7.27
CA TRP A 243 19.23 6.94 7.85
C TRP A 243 19.70 7.60 9.16
N THR A 244 20.62 6.97 9.91
CA THR A 244 21.18 7.55 11.14
C THR A 244 22.01 8.80 10.82
N ASN A 245 22.79 8.75 9.73
CA ASN A 245 23.49 9.93 9.19
C ASN A 245 22.49 10.96 8.68
N ASP A 246 21.43 10.51 7.99
CA ASP A 246 20.42 11.40 7.42
C ASP A 246 19.68 12.20 8.50
N ILE A 247 19.31 11.54 9.61
CA ILE A 247 18.68 12.19 10.77
C ILE A 247 19.59 13.27 11.35
N ILE A 248 20.88 12.99 11.53
CA ILE A 248 21.84 13.96 12.07
C ILE A 248 22.02 15.14 11.11
N ALA A 249 22.19 14.86 9.80
CA ALA A 249 22.35 15.90 8.78
C ALA A 249 21.12 16.82 8.73
N ILE A 250 19.91 16.25 8.71
CA ILE A 250 18.64 17.00 8.68
C ILE A 250 18.50 17.84 9.95
N LYS A 251 18.69 17.25 11.13
CA LYS A 251 18.59 17.99 12.40
C LYS A 251 19.58 19.15 12.45
N SER A 252 20.84 18.91 12.07
CA SER A 252 21.87 19.93 12.02
C SER A 252 21.49 21.09 11.09
N LYS A 253 20.99 20.80 9.88
CA LYS A 253 20.58 21.85 8.92
C LYS A 253 19.31 22.59 9.32
N LEU A 254 18.40 21.95 10.05
CA LEU A 254 17.19 22.59 10.58
C LEU A 254 17.41 23.32 11.92
N GLY A 255 18.64 23.32 12.46
CA GLY A 255 18.93 23.90 13.77
C GLY A 255 18.29 23.13 14.94
N LEU A 256 17.91 21.88 14.73
CA LEU A 256 17.36 21.00 15.75
C LEU A 256 18.49 20.33 16.55
N ARG A 257 18.28 20.13 17.84
CA ARG A 257 19.25 19.46 18.71
C ARG A 257 19.39 17.97 18.33
N VAL A 258 20.62 17.56 18.01
CA VAL A 258 20.99 16.14 17.93
C VAL A 258 21.01 15.57 19.36
N THR A 259 20.26 14.50 19.57
CA THR A 259 20.09 13.86 20.88
C THR A 259 21.13 12.77 21.11
N GLU A 260 21.34 12.39 22.36
CA GLU A 260 22.21 11.25 22.70
C GLU A 260 21.73 9.93 22.07
N THR A 261 20.42 9.78 21.87
CA THR A 261 19.87 8.62 21.14
C THR A 261 20.26 8.64 19.67
N ASP A 262 20.26 9.80 19.01
CA ASP A 262 20.70 9.90 17.61
C ASP A 262 22.18 9.50 17.48
N LYS A 263 23.02 9.98 18.40
CA LYS A 263 24.45 9.63 18.46
C LYS A 263 24.67 8.15 18.70
N ALA A 264 24.00 7.58 19.70
CA ALA A 264 24.11 6.16 20.02
C ALA A 264 23.67 5.25 18.86
N MET A 265 22.61 5.62 18.14
CA MET A 265 22.15 4.87 16.97
C MET A 265 23.13 4.98 15.80
N ASN A 266 23.72 6.16 15.57
CA ASN A 266 24.75 6.36 14.55
C ASN A 266 26.03 5.59 14.87
N GLU A 267 26.46 5.59 16.13
CA GLU A 267 27.61 4.82 16.61
C GLU A 267 27.36 3.31 16.48
N LEU A 268 26.15 2.83 16.81
CA LEU A 268 25.75 1.45 16.57
C LEU A 268 25.82 1.08 15.08
N ALA A 269 25.30 1.94 14.20
CA ALA A 269 25.32 1.75 12.75
C ALA A 269 26.76 1.72 12.19
N LEU A 270 27.64 2.58 12.70
CA LEU A 270 29.07 2.57 12.36
C LEU A 270 29.73 1.27 12.83
N ASN A 271 29.48 0.84 14.07
CA ASN A 271 30.06 -0.37 14.66
C ASN A 271 29.66 -1.65 13.92
N ILE A 272 28.41 -1.76 13.44
CA ILE A 272 28.00 -2.92 12.64
C ILE A 272 28.58 -2.86 11.23
N PHE A 273 28.70 -1.67 10.64
CA PHE A 273 29.31 -1.48 9.33
C PHE A 273 30.79 -1.88 9.34
N ASP A 274 31.55 -1.46 10.35
CA ASP A 274 32.95 -1.84 10.56
C ASP A 274 33.15 -3.36 10.72
N LYS A 275 32.10 -4.06 11.16
CA LYS A 275 32.06 -5.52 11.27
C LYS A 275 31.58 -6.22 10.00
N GLY A 276 31.29 -5.48 8.93
CA GLY A 276 30.90 -6.01 7.62
C GLY A 276 29.39 -6.02 7.36
N TYR A 277 28.58 -5.36 8.18
CA TYR A 277 27.15 -5.17 7.90
C TYR A 277 26.98 -4.08 6.82
N ASP A 278 27.12 -4.48 5.56
CA ASP A 278 27.03 -3.61 4.40
C ASP A 278 25.81 -3.98 3.52
N THR A 279 25.66 -3.30 2.39
CA THR A 279 24.57 -3.53 1.42
C THR A 279 24.52 -4.98 0.93
N ARG A 280 25.68 -5.64 0.79
CA ARG A 280 25.76 -7.02 0.31
C ARG A 280 25.20 -7.97 1.37
N PHE A 281 25.62 -7.82 2.62
CA PHE A 281 25.09 -8.61 3.73
C PHE A 281 23.58 -8.37 3.95
N GLN A 282 23.12 -7.12 3.85
CA GLN A 282 21.68 -6.84 3.93
C GLN A 282 20.89 -7.49 2.77
N THR A 283 21.49 -7.63 1.60
CA THR A 283 20.90 -8.40 0.50
C THR A 283 20.79 -9.89 0.86
N ALA A 284 21.76 -10.45 1.59
CA ALA A 284 21.68 -11.83 2.08
C ALA A 284 20.52 -12.01 3.08
N GLN A 285 20.30 -11.04 3.98
CA GLN A 285 19.16 -11.03 4.90
C GLN A 285 17.81 -11.01 4.16
N ALA A 286 17.73 -10.45 2.95
CA ALA A 286 16.48 -10.44 2.18
C ALA A 286 16.11 -11.82 1.60
N ILE A 287 17.08 -12.76 1.48
CA ILE A 287 16.86 -14.06 0.84
C ILE A 287 15.84 -14.92 1.61
N PRO A 288 15.97 -15.17 2.94
CA PRO A 288 14.96 -15.93 3.68
C PRO A 288 13.58 -15.28 3.66
N VAL A 289 13.51 -13.95 3.69
CA VAL A 289 12.26 -13.18 3.62
C VAL A 289 11.55 -13.42 2.29
N PHE A 290 12.29 -13.38 1.19
CA PHE A 290 11.79 -13.68 -0.15
C PHE A 290 11.36 -15.14 -0.30
N LEU A 291 12.13 -16.09 0.23
CA LEU A 291 11.76 -17.51 0.22
C LEU A 291 10.46 -17.75 0.98
N ASN A 292 10.26 -17.09 2.12
CA ASN A 292 9.03 -17.21 2.91
C ASN A 292 7.81 -16.72 2.11
N GLU A 293 7.95 -15.60 1.40
CA GLU A 293 6.94 -15.08 0.48
C GLU A 293 6.60 -16.09 -0.64
N LEU A 294 7.62 -16.73 -1.22
CA LEU A 294 7.48 -17.69 -2.30
C LEU A 294 6.80 -18.98 -1.84
N PHE A 295 7.26 -19.58 -0.74
CA PHE A 295 6.73 -20.83 -0.21
C PHE A 295 5.27 -20.70 0.21
N VAL A 296 4.90 -19.64 0.93
CA VAL A 296 3.51 -19.43 1.34
C VAL A 296 2.59 -19.29 0.12
N ARG A 297 2.99 -18.53 -0.89
CA ARG A 297 2.20 -18.36 -2.11
C ARG A 297 2.06 -19.64 -2.91
N LEU A 298 3.15 -20.39 -3.04
CA LEU A 298 3.15 -21.67 -3.75
C LEU A 298 2.24 -22.68 -3.03
N ILE A 299 2.39 -22.83 -1.71
CA ILE A 299 1.56 -23.70 -0.90
C ILE A 299 0.09 -23.33 -1.02
N TYR A 300 -0.24 -22.04 -0.92
CA TYR A 300 -1.60 -21.56 -1.09
C TYR A 300 -2.14 -21.91 -2.48
N ALA A 301 -1.40 -21.58 -3.55
CA ALA A 301 -1.83 -21.80 -4.93
C ALA A 301 -2.07 -23.30 -5.20
N ILE A 302 -1.15 -24.18 -4.78
CA ILE A 302 -1.29 -25.63 -4.93
C ILE A 302 -2.56 -26.12 -4.23
N ARG A 303 -2.80 -25.70 -2.99
CA ARG A 303 -3.97 -26.16 -2.23
C ARG A 303 -5.28 -25.68 -2.84
N ARG A 304 -5.32 -24.46 -3.35
CA ARG A 304 -6.51 -23.90 -3.99
C ARG A 304 -6.76 -24.56 -5.35
N LEU A 305 -5.69 -24.93 -6.06
CA LEU A 305 -5.77 -25.71 -7.29
C LEU A 305 -6.38 -27.08 -7.07
N PHE A 306 -5.91 -27.84 -6.06
CA PHE A 306 -6.51 -29.13 -5.72
C PHE A 306 -7.98 -28.97 -5.34
N ARG A 307 -8.31 -27.99 -4.49
CA ARG A 307 -9.69 -27.70 -4.09
C ARG A 307 -10.58 -27.40 -5.30
N TYR A 308 -10.11 -26.57 -6.23
CA TYR A 308 -10.83 -26.25 -7.47
C TYR A 308 -11.16 -27.51 -8.28
N PHE A 309 -10.18 -28.39 -8.51
CA PHE A 309 -10.44 -29.63 -9.24
C PHE A 309 -11.31 -30.64 -8.48
N SER A 310 -11.34 -30.60 -7.15
CA SER A 310 -12.20 -31.45 -6.33
C SER A 310 -13.66 -31.00 -6.32
N ILE A 311 -13.93 -29.68 -6.35
CA ILE A 311 -15.29 -29.15 -6.20
C ILE A 311 -15.93 -28.67 -7.50
N THR A 312 -15.15 -28.36 -8.54
CA THR A 312 -15.66 -27.85 -9.81
C THR A 312 -15.87 -29.00 -10.82
N PRO A 313 -17.12 -29.21 -11.30
CA PRO A 313 -17.43 -30.21 -12.33
C PRO A 313 -16.63 -29.97 -13.62
N LYS A 314 -16.28 -31.06 -14.34
CA LYS A 314 -15.48 -30.96 -15.59
C LYS A 314 -16.01 -29.93 -16.61
N PRO A 315 -17.33 -29.82 -16.88
CA PRO A 315 -17.86 -28.88 -17.88
C PRO A 315 -17.67 -27.40 -17.51
N GLU A 316 -17.60 -27.10 -16.21
CA GLU A 316 -17.49 -25.72 -15.69
C GLU A 316 -16.03 -25.26 -15.56
N ARG A 317 -15.08 -26.17 -15.80
CA ARG A 317 -13.65 -25.86 -15.63
C ARG A 317 -13.17 -24.94 -16.75
N SER A 318 -12.64 -23.79 -16.36
CA SER A 318 -11.91 -22.89 -17.25
C SER A 318 -10.63 -22.39 -16.58
N PHE A 319 -9.65 -21.99 -17.38
CA PHE A 319 -8.43 -21.37 -16.86
C PHE A 319 -8.74 -20.07 -16.11
N ALA A 320 -9.65 -19.25 -16.63
CA ALA A 320 -10.05 -17.99 -16.01
C ALA A 320 -10.64 -18.20 -14.61
N LEU A 321 -11.55 -19.16 -14.46
CA LEU A 321 -12.15 -19.48 -13.16
C LEU A 321 -11.12 -20.07 -12.18
N MET A 322 -10.26 -20.96 -12.67
CA MET A 322 -9.16 -21.52 -11.88
C MET A 322 -8.23 -20.42 -11.36
N TRP A 323 -7.77 -19.52 -12.23
CA TRP A 323 -6.87 -18.43 -11.86
C TRP A 323 -7.51 -17.48 -10.83
N LYS A 324 -8.76 -17.05 -11.07
CA LYS A 324 -9.52 -16.22 -10.14
C LYS A 324 -9.65 -16.87 -8.75
N THR A 325 -9.73 -18.20 -8.68
CA THR A 325 -9.85 -18.94 -7.43
C THR A 325 -8.52 -19.17 -6.73
N CYS A 326 -7.43 -19.34 -7.50
CA CYS A 326 -6.14 -19.82 -7.01
C CYS A 326 -5.07 -18.73 -6.88
N GLU A 327 -5.29 -17.53 -7.40
CA GLU A 327 -4.25 -16.51 -7.45
C GLU A 327 -3.67 -16.16 -6.06
N PRO A 328 -2.34 -16.21 -5.88
CA PRO A 328 -1.71 -16.06 -4.57
C PRO A 328 -1.30 -14.61 -4.26
N PHE A 329 -1.99 -13.61 -4.80
CA PHE A 329 -1.56 -12.20 -4.69
C PHE A 329 -2.58 -11.34 -3.94
N SER A 330 -3.83 -11.31 -4.40
CA SER A 330 -4.83 -10.36 -3.89
C SER A 330 -5.61 -10.88 -2.69
N ASN A 331 -5.65 -12.21 -2.50
CA ASN A 331 -6.54 -12.88 -1.57
C ASN A 331 -6.20 -12.62 -0.09
N ALA A 332 -7.21 -12.31 0.72
CA ALA A 332 -7.09 -12.07 2.16
C ALA A 332 -6.46 -13.25 2.92
N THR A 333 -6.72 -14.48 2.47
CA THR A 333 -6.15 -15.73 3.01
C THR A 333 -4.64 -15.78 2.85
N VAL A 334 -4.11 -15.46 1.67
CA VAL A 334 -2.64 -15.40 1.47
C VAL A 334 -2.02 -14.34 2.36
N LYS A 335 -2.65 -13.16 2.47
CA LYS A 335 -2.14 -12.09 3.31
C LYS A 335 -2.08 -12.52 4.79
N ARG A 336 -3.10 -13.23 5.27
CA ARG A 336 -3.13 -13.82 6.62
C ARG A 336 -2.04 -14.89 6.81
N MET A 337 -1.87 -15.79 5.85
CA MET A 337 -0.80 -16.80 5.88
C MET A 337 0.59 -16.14 5.91
N LEU A 338 0.81 -15.10 5.10
CA LEU A 338 2.07 -14.34 5.10
C LEU A 338 2.32 -13.63 6.44
N THR A 339 1.27 -13.08 7.08
CA THR A 339 1.40 -12.51 8.44
C THR A 339 1.87 -13.57 9.44
N VAL A 340 1.28 -14.76 9.41
CA VAL A 340 1.67 -15.87 10.30
C VAL A 340 3.09 -16.32 10.01
N ALA A 341 3.42 -16.54 8.75
CA ALA A 341 4.74 -17.03 8.34
C ALA A 341 5.85 -16.03 8.68
N HIS A 342 5.67 -14.73 8.43
CA HIS A 342 6.66 -13.72 8.83
C HIS A 342 6.71 -13.51 10.33
N GLY A 343 5.59 -13.65 11.04
CA GLY A 343 5.57 -13.63 12.50
C GLY A 343 6.39 -14.78 13.09
N THR A 344 6.20 -16.01 12.60
CA THR A 344 7.00 -17.16 13.03
C THR A 344 8.48 -17.00 12.66
N PHE A 345 8.77 -16.52 11.45
CA PHE A 345 10.15 -16.21 11.03
C PHE A 345 10.82 -15.25 12.01
N CYS A 346 10.21 -14.09 12.28
CA CYS A 346 10.75 -13.09 13.20
C CYS A 346 10.90 -13.62 14.62
N LEU A 347 9.96 -14.44 15.11
CA LEU A 347 10.05 -15.02 16.45
C LEU A 347 11.29 -15.93 16.60
N VAL A 348 11.58 -16.74 15.57
CA VAL A 348 12.75 -17.62 15.56
C VAL A 348 14.05 -16.82 15.45
N ASP A 349 14.12 -15.88 14.51
CA ASP A 349 15.27 -14.99 14.28
C ASP A 349 15.59 -14.13 15.52
N VAL A 350 14.60 -13.40 16.05
CA VAL A 350 14.77 -12.58 17.27
C VAL A 350 15.20 -13.46 18.45
N GLY A 351 14.65 -14.67 18.57
CA GLY A 351 15.03 -15.62 19.60
C GLY A 351 16.52 -16.00 19.54
N ASP A 352 17.03 -16.35 18.36
CA ASP A 352 18.46 -16.65 18.17
C ASP A 352 19.33 -15.41 18.40
N ALA A 353 18.97 -14.26 17.80
CA ALA A 353 19.73 -13.02 17.95
C ALA A 353 19.85 -12.59 19.42
N VAL A 354 18.76 -12.67 20.20
CA VAL A 354 18.79 -12.41 21.66
C VAL A 354 19.71 -13.41 22.36
N GLY A 355 19.54 -14.71 22.11
CA GLY A 355 20.36 -15.74 22.75
C GLY A 355 21.86 -15.55 22.48
N ARG A 356 22.22 -15.31 21.22
CA ARG A 356 23.60 -15.05 20.78
C ARG A 356 24.18 -13.76 21.35
N SER A 357 23.35 -12.72 21.47
CA SER A 357 23.74 -11.45 22.08
C SER A 357 24.15 -11.62 23.54
N PHE A 358 23.37 -12.34 24.35
CA PHE A 358 23.71 -12.62 25.74
C PHE A 358 24.95 -13.51 25.89
N VAL A 359 25.12 -14.49 25.01
CA VAL A 359 26.32 -15.35 24.99
C VAL A 359 27.56 -14.52 24.68
N ALA A 360 27.52 -13.68 23.65
CA ALA A 360 28.67 -12.83 23.27
C ALA A 360 28.97 -11.73 24.30
N GLY A 361 27.97 -11.27 25.05
CA GLY A 361 28.15 -10.30 26.13
C GLY A 361 28.47 -10.89 27.50
N GLY A 362 28.75 -12.20 27.59
CA GLY A 362 29.13 -12.85 28.86
C GLY A 362 28.02 -12.81 29.91
N GLY A 363 26.76 -12.84 29.50
CA GLY A 363 25.58 -12.70 30.38
C GLY A 363 24.96 -11.31 30.39
N ALA A 364 25.61 -10.30 29.81
CA ALA A 364 25.01 -9.00 29.52
C ALA A 364 24.54 -8.92 28.06
N PHE A 365 23.53 -8.08 27.78
CA PHE A 365 23.03 -7.90 26.41
C PHE A 365 24.01 -7.08 25.57
N ASN A 366 24.47 -7.64 24.45
CA ASN A 366 25.34 -6.96 23.49
C ASN A 366 24.50 -6.48 22.28
N ALA A 367 24.22 -5.18 22.22
CA ALA A 367 23.40 -4.59 21.16
C ALA A 367 24.01 -4.75 19.76
N VAL A 368 25.34 -4.65 19.63
CA VAL A 368 26.02 -4.80 18.34
C VAL A 368 25.87 -6.23 17.83
N GLU A 369 26.15 -7.25 18.67
CA GLU A 369 25.99 -8.66 18.27
C GLU A 369 24.53 -9.01 17.94
N PHE A 370 23.58 -8.44 18.71
CA PHE A 370 22.15 -8.61 18.42
C PHE A 370 21.80 -8.12 17.01
N VAL A 371 22.20 -6.90 16.66
CA VAL A 371 21.89 -6.29 15.36
C VAL A 371 22.60 -6.99 14.20
N LEU A 372 23.83 -7.48 14.41
CA LEU A 372 24.55 -8.22 13.38
C LEU A 372 23.84 -9.52 12.94
N ARG A 373 23.00 -10.08 13.83
CA ARG A 373 22.27 -11.33 13.58
C ARG A 373 20.82 -11.08 13.20
N LEU A 374 20.17 -10.13 13.86
CA LEU A 374 18.76 -9.82 13.62
C LEU A 374 18.48 -9.54 12.14
N ASN A 375 17.51 -10.25 11.57
CA ASN A 375 17.05 -10.00 10.22
C ASN A 375 16.12 -8.77 10.16
N VAL A 376 16.73 -7.59 10.02
CA VAL A 376 16.02 -6.30 9.97
C VAL A 376 15.03 -6.24 8.80
N VAL A 377 15.36 -6.88 7.66
CA VAL A 377 14.47 -6.95 6.48
C VAL A 377 13.19 -7.71 6.81
N GLY A 378 13.31 -8.83 7.53
CA GLY A 378 12.18 -9.65 7.96
C GLY A 378 11.30 -8.94 8.98
N VAL A 379 11.90 -8.26 9.95
CA VAL A 379 11.16 -7.41 10.91
C VAL A 379 10.35 -6.34 10.17
N GLY A 380 10.94 -5.64 9.21
CA GLY A 380 10.26 -4.65 8.38
C GLY A 380 9.10 -5.27 7.58
N ARG A 381 9.33 -6.42 6.95
CA ARG A 381 8.29 -7.12 6.18
C ARG A 381 7.13 -7.59 7.07
N PHE A 382 7.43 -8.10 8.27
CA PHE A 382 6.42 -8.49 9.24
C PHE A 382 5.59 -7.29 9.72
N ALA A 383 6.22 -6.15 9.98
CA ALA A 383 5.53 -4.91 10.34
C ALA A 383 4.52 -4.48 9.27
N ILE A 384 4.89 -4.57 7.98
CA ILE A 384 3.97 -4.32 6.85
C ILE A 384 2.78 -5.31 6.85
N SER A 385 3.03 -6.59 7.11
CA SER A 385 1.98 -7.61 7.23
C SER A 385 1.02 -7.29 8.37
N LEU A 386 1.53 -6.95 9.55
CA LEU A 386 0.73 -6.58 10.73
C LEU A 386 -0.12 -5.35 10.49
N TYR A 387 0.45 -4.31 9.86
CA TYR A 387 -0.31 -3.12 9.47
C TYR A 387 -1.45 -3.48 8.52
N GLY A 388 -1.17 -4.27 7.48
CA GLY A 388 -2.17 -4.72 6.53
C GLY A 388 -3.28 -5.59 7.16
N GLU A 389 -2.91 -6.44 8.12
CA GLU A 389 -3.85 -7.26 8.90
C GLU A 389 -4.76 -6.41 9.79
N THR A 390 -4.18 -5.46 10.51
CA THR A 390 -4.90 -4.54 11.40
C THR A 390 -5.87 -3.67 10.62
N ARG A 391 -5.41 -3.09 9.50
CA ARG A 391 -6.28 -2.30 8.61
C ARG A 391 -7.45 -3.13 8.09
N ARG A 392 -7.21 -4.37 7.65
CA ARG A 392 -8.29 -5.27 7.21
C ARG A 392 -9.27 -5.56 8.33
N ALA A 393 -8.81 -5.83 9.54
CA ALA A 393 -9.69 -6.11 10.69
C ALA A 393 -10.60 -4.92 11.00
N ILE A 394 -10.06 -3.69 10.96
CA ILE A 394 -10.84 -2.46 11.13
C ILE A 394 -11.88 -2.31 10.02
N THR A 395 -11.47 -2.44 8.75
CA THR A 395 -12.37 -2.34 7.59
C THR A 395 -13.46 -3.42 7.61
N TYR A 396 -13.11 -4.66 7.94
CA TYR A 396 -14.06 -5.76 8.09
C TYR A 396 -15.10 -5.48 9.17
N ASN A 397 -14.68 -4.96 10.33
CA ASN A 397 -15.60 -4.62 11.41
C ASN A 397 -16.57 -3.49 11.04
N HIS A 398 -16.12 -2.52 10.24
CA HIS A 398 -16.99 -1.48 9.70
C HIS A 398 -17.98 -2.07 8.70
N ALA A 399 -17.47 -2.75 7.67
CA ALA A 399 -18.30 -3.33 6.61
C ALA A 399 -19.31 -4.33 7.19
N LYS A 400 -18.93 -5.11 8.21
CA LYS A 400 -19.84 -6.03 8.91
C LYS A 400 -21.05 -5.32 9.50
N LYS A 401 -20.87 -4.17 10.13
CA LYS A 401 -22.01 -3.39 10.66
C LYS A 401 -22.93 -2.92 9.54
N GLU A 402 -22.38 -2.47 8.43
CA GLU A 402 -23.14 -2.05 7.25
C GLU A 402 -23.88 -3.22 6.60
N SER A 403 -23.23 -4.37 6.43
CA SER A 403 -23.89 -5.58 5.92
C SER A 403 -24.95 -6.12 6.87
N ASP A 404 -24.73 -6.07 8.18
CA ASP A 404 -25.74 -6.49 9.16
C ASP A 404 -26.98 -5.56 9.08
N PHE A 405 -26.77 -4.26 8.82
CA PHE A 405 -27.84 -3.31 8.56
C PHE A 405 -28.53 -3.56 7.22
N ALA A 406 -27.77 -3.67 6.13
CA ALA A 406 -28.27 -3.96 4.79
C ALA A 406 -29.04 -5.28 4.73
N SER A 407 -28.60 -6.31 5.48
CA SER A 407 -29.32 -7.59 5.57
C SER A 407 -30.71 -7.44 6.18
N ARG A 408 -30.89 -6.52 7.14
CA ARG A 408 -32.21 -6.22 7.71
C ARG A 408 -33.05 -5.43 6.72
N GLU A 409 -32.43 -4.50 6.00
CA GLU A 409 -33.09 -3.68 4.98
C GLU A 409 -33.57 -4.52 3.80
N ILE A 410 -32.79 -5.52 3.35
CA ILE A 410 -33.20 -6.51 2.33
C ILE A 410 -34.51 -7.19 2.73
N VAL A 411 -34.67 -7.59 4.00
CA VAL A 411 -35.92 -8.22 4.47
C VAL A 411 -37.09 -7.25 4.36
N ILE A 412 -36.89 -5.98 4.74
CA ILE A 412 -37.92 -4.93 4.66
C ILE A 412 -38.30 -4.66 3.20
N VAL A 413 -37.32 -4.44 2.32
CA VAL A 413 -37.53 -4.17 0.90
C VAL A 413 -38.17 -5.38 0.20
N THR A 414 -37.79 -6.60 0.55
CA THR A 414 -38.42 -7.82 0.00
C THR A 414 -39.89 -7.91 0.41
N ASN A 415 -40.20 -7.68 1.69
CA ASN A 415 -41.59 -7.64 2.16
C ASN A 415 -42.39 -6.51 1.50
N TYR A 416 -41.76 -5.36 1.25
CA TYR A 416 -42.37 -4.24 0.54
C TYR A 416 -42.68 -4.58 -0.92
N ILE A 417 -41.74 -5.17 -1.67
CA ILE A 417 -41.95 -5.64 -3.04
C ILE A 417 -43.09 -6.67 -3.08
N GLU A 418 -43.15 -7.59 -2.12
CA GLU A 418 -44.24 -8.56 -2.06
C GLU A 418 -45.60 -7.89 -1.80
N GLY A 419 -45.63 -6.88 -0.93
CA GLY A 419 -46.80 -6.02 -0.74
C GLY A 419 -47.23 -5.30 -2.01
N LEU A 420 -46.30 -4.70 -2.75
CA LEU A 420 -46.57 -4.04 -4.03
C LEU A 420 -47.14 -5.03 -5.08
N LYS A 421 -46.64 -6.27 -5.13
CA LYS A 421 -47.19 -7.30 -6.03
C LYS A 421 -48.63 -7.67 -5.67
N ILE A 422 -48.96 -7.76 -4.39
CA ILE A 422 -50.32 -8.00 -3.93
C ILE A 422 -51.22 -6.84 -4.36
N LEU A 423 -50.79 -5.60 -4.14
CA LEU A 423 -51.54 -4.39 -4.53
C LEU A 423 -51.74 -4.32 -6.04
N ALA A 424 -50.70 -4.54 -6.85
CA ALA A 424 -50.79 -4.54 -8.31
C ALA A 424 -51.84 -5.54 -8.84
N ARG A 425 -51.92 -6.72 -8.22
CA ARG A 425 -52.93 -7.74 -8.55
C ARG A 425 -54.34 -7.32 -8.13
N GLN A 426 -54.48 -6.77 -6.93
CA GLN A 426 -55.79 -6.44 -6.36
C GLN A 426 -56.43 -5.24 -7.04
N TYR A 427 -55.65 -4.21 -7.34
CA TYR A 427 -56.12 -2.99 -7.98
C TYR A 427 -56.14 -3.07 -9.51
N ASN A 428 -55.57 -4.13 -10.09
CA ASN A 428 -55.37 -4.30 -11.52
C ASN A 428 -54.90 -2.96 -12.12
N ASP A 429 -53.68 -2.52 -11.80
CA ASP A 429 -53.18 -1.14 -11.95
C ASP A 429 -53.55 -0.48 -13.31
N SER A 430 -53.59 -1.28 -14.39
CA SER A 430 -54.12 -0.87 -15.71
C SER A 430 -55.60 -0.47 -15.71
N HIS A 431 -56.47 -1.19 -15.01
CA HIS A 431 -57.89 -0.90 -14.87
C HIS A 431 -58.17 0.35 -14.04
N LEU A 432 -57.32 0.68 -13.05
CA LEU A 432 -57.45 1.94 -12.30
C LEU A 432 -57.02 3.14 -13.15
N LEU A 433 -55.89 3.02 -13.87
CA LEU A 433 -55.45 4.04 -14.83
C LEU A 433 -56.43 4.21 -16.00
N MET A 434 -56.96 3.11 -16.53
CA MET A 434 -58.03 3.14 -17.53
C MET A 434 -59.31 3.73 -16.97
N PHE A 435 -59.73 3.35 -15.75
CA PHE A 435 -60.92 3.92 -15.11
C PHE A 435 -60.80 5.43 -14.94
N VAL A 436 -59.66 5.95 -14.49
CA VAL A 436 -59.44 7.40 -14.36
C VAL A 436 -59.46 8.07 -15.74
N SER A 437 -58.75 7.52 -16.73
CA SER A 437 -58.79 8.02 -18.12
C SER A 437 -60.20 8.00 -18.71
N ASP A 438 -60.95 6.92 -18.52
CA ASP A 438 -62.29 6.73 -19.05
C ASP A 438 -63.30 7.62 -18.30
N PHE A 439 -63.12 7.82 -17.00
CA PHE A 439 -63.92 8.73 -16.19
C PHE A 439 -63.66 10.21 -16.56
N GLU A 440 -62.41 10.59 -16.82
CA GLU A 440 -62.03 11.92 -17.31
C GLU A 440 -62.59 12.20 -18.71
N LYS A 441 -62.58 11.20 -19.61
CA LYS A 441 -63.03 11.33 -21.01
C LYS A 441 -64.52 11.13 -21.24
N SER A 442 -65.26 10.55 -20.28
CA SER A 442 -66.66 10.19 -20.46
C SER A 442 -67.65 11.32 -20.15
N ASP A 443 -67.18 12.50 -19.70
CA ASP A 443 -68.02 13.60 -19.20
C ASP A 443 -69.05 13.16 -18.13
N ALA A 444 -68.92 11.95 -17.56
CA ALA A 444 -69.91 11.34 -16.67
C ALA A 444 -70.12 12.17 -15.40
N TYR A 445 -69.06 12.81 -14.92
CA TYR A 445 -69.11 13.76 -13.80
C TYR A 445 -69.88 15.04 -14.17
N VAL A 446 -69.77 15.52 -15.41
CA VAL A 446 -70.54 16.67 -15.93
C VAL A 446 -72.02 16.33 -16.01
N GLU A 447 -72.36 15.14 -16.52
CA GLU A 447 -73.75 14.69 -16.66
C GLU A 447 -74.43 14.46 -15.30
N ALA A 448 -73.73 13.81 -14.35
CA ALA A 448 -74.21 13.62 -12.99
C ALA A 448 -74.43 14.96 -12.26
N PHE A 449 -73.55 15.93 -12.49
CA PHE A 449 -73.70 17.28 -11.96
C PHE A 449 -74.89 18.02 -12.59
N GLY A 450 -75.05 17.94 -13.91
CA GLY A 450 -76.22 18.49 -14.61
C GLY A 450 -77.54 17.90 -14.11
N LYS A 451 -77.60 16.59 -13.85
CA LYS A 451 -78.76 15.92 -13.25
C LYS A 451 -79.05 16.43 -11.83
N SER A 452 -78.00 16.68 -11.05
CA SER A 452 -78.11 17.20 -9.68
C SER A 452 -78.67 18.62 -9.64
N ALA A 453 -78.16 19.50 -10.52
CA ALA A 453 -78.70 20.85 -10.68
C ALA A 453 -80.17 20.84 -11.13
N LYS A 454 -80.52 19.97 -12.07
CA LYS A 454 -81.90 19.80 -12.55
C LYS A 454 -82.85 19.24 -11.49
N LEU A 455 -82.36 18.34 -10.65
CA LEU A 455 -83.12 17.84 -9.49
C LEU A 455 -83.37 18.95 -8.46
N ALA A 456 -82.39 19.83 -8.22
CA ALA A 456 -82.56 20.97 -7.34
C ALA A 456 -83.60 21.97 -7.87
N GLU A 457 -83.64 22.19 -9.19
CA GLU A 457 -84.70 22.98 -9.85
C GLU A 457 -86.08 22.35 -9.66
N LEU A 458 -86.21 21.03 -9.88
CA LEU A 458 -87.47 20.29 -9.67
C LEU A 458 -87.96 20.31 -8.22
N ARG A 459 -87.06 20.53 -7.25
CA ARG A 459 -87.37 20.64 -5.82
C ARG A 459 -87.58 22.09 -5.36
N ASN A 460 -87.71 23.04 -6.28
CA ASN A 460 -87.92 24.47 -6.00
C ASN A 460 -86.84 25.10 -5.11
N VAL A 461 -85.59 24.64 -5.23
CA VAL A 461 -84.46 25.31 -4.56
C VAL A 461 -84.30 26.72 -5.17
N PRO A 462 -84.13 27.79 -4.37
CA PRO A 462 -83.92 29.13 -4.90
C PRO A 462 -82.76 29.17 -5.90
N SER A 463 -82.96 29.81 -7.05
CA SER A 463 -82.00 29.78 -8.17
C SER A 463 -80.59 30.27 -7.79
N ASN A 464 -80.47 31.16 -6.80
CA ASN A 464 -79.19 31.65 -6.27
C ASN A 464 -78.46 30.66 -5.36
N LYS A 465 -79.05 29.50 -5.04
CA LYS A 465 -78.46 28.41 -4.26
C LYS A 465 -78.19 27.16 -5.10
N ILE A 466 -78.54 27.17 -6.38
CA ILE A 466 -78.28 26.05 -7.29
C ILE A 466 -76.91 26.29 -7.95
N LEU A 467 -75.98 25.37 -7.73
CA LEU A 467 -74.66 25.39 -8.35
C LEU A 467 -74.81 24.90 -9.79
N LYS A 468 -74.47 25.72 -10.79
CA LYS A 468 -74.71 25.41 -12.22
C LYS A 468 -73.43 25.32 -13.03
N THR A 469 -72.38 25.99 -12.59
CA THR A 469 -71.09 26.02 -13.26
C THR A 469 -70.01 25.48 -12.35
N LYS A 470 -68.90 25.03 -12.93
CA LYS A 470 -67.70 24.62 -12.18
C LYS A 470 -67.25 25.71 -11.19
N SER A 471 -67.30 26.98 -11.62
CA SER A 471 -66.99 28.13 -10.77
C SER A 471 -67.88 28.21 -9.52
N ASP A 472 -69.16 27.89 -9.63
CA ASP A 472 -70.08 27.90 -8.47
C ASP A 472 -69.71 26.82 -7.46
N ILE A 473 -69.32 25.63 -7.93
CA ILE A 473 -68.86 24.51 -7.09
C ILE A 473 -67.58 24.88 -6.37
N ASP A 474 -66.61 25.39 -7.13
CA ASP A 474 -65.30 25.78 -6.61
C ASP A 474 -65.46 26.90 -5.57
N ASN A 475 -66.39 27.84 -5.77
CA ASN A 475 -66.69 28.89 -4.79
C ASN A 475 -67.44 28.34 -3.55
N TYR A 476 -68.35 27.39 -3.71
CA TYR A 476 -69.13 26.80 -2.62
C TYR A 476 -68.28 25.90 -1.70
N PHE A 477 -67.40 25.07 -2.28
CA PHE A 477 -66.56 24.14 -1.52
C PHE A 477 -65.13 24.66 -1.27
N GLY A 478 -64.62 25.58 -2.09
CA GLY A 478 -63.26 26.12 -2.00
C GLY A 478 -63.06 27.28 -1.04
N GLY A 479 -64.09 27.67 -0.28
CA GLY A 479 -63.91 28.44 0.96
C GLY A 479 -63.35 29.86 0.82
N LYS A 480 -63.64 30.61 -0.26
CA LYS A 480 -63.37 32.06 -0.30
C LYS A 480 -64.63 32.86 0.02
N ARG A 481 -64.82 33.18 1.32
CA ARG A 481 -65.58 34.36 1.75
C ARG A 481 -64.81 35.60 1.31
N ASN A 482 -65.46 36.55 0.62
CA ASN A 482 -65.13 37.97 0.67
C ASN A 482 -66.34 38.78 0.16
N GLY A 483 -66.83 39.69 1.00
CA GLY A 483 -67.59 40.90 0.62
C GLY A 483 -68.97 40.68 0.04
#